data_AF-A0A858RF68-F1
#
_entry.id   AF-A0A858RF68-F1
#
_cell.length_a   1.000
_cell.length_b   1.000
_cell.length_c   1.000
_cell.angle_alpha   90.00
_cell.angle_beta   90.00
_cell.angle_gamma   90.00
#
_symmetry.space_group_name_H-M   'P 1'
#
loop_
_entity.id
_entity.type
_entity.pdbx_description
1 polymer ?
#
loop_
_entity_poly.entity_id
_entity_poly.type
_entity_poly.pdbx_seq_one_letter_code
_entity_poly.pdbx_strand_id
1 'polypeptide(L)'
;MNPGLLNQRIRFERQTTSADETGQPIESWLKLGGCAARRKPVTSRARTEQVIADRDTERRTMVFQMRSRPFCSLYKEGDRLVELKRTDFPETVWKVIGWAEIEGTNGMYVEVTTEQSGSRH
;
A
#
# COMPACT_ATOMS: atom_id res chain seq x y z
N MET A 1 18.39 14.70 6.34
CA MET A 1 17.13 14.08 5.91
C MET A 1 16.66 13.17 7.05
N ASN A 2 15.49 13.38 7.65
CA ASN A 2 15.02 12.55 8.77
C ASN A 2 14.16 11.37 8.22
N PRO A 3 14.68 10.14 8.15
CA PRO A 3 13.91 8.98 7.68
C PRO A 3 12.74 8.61 8.62
N GLY A 4 12.64 9.25 9.80
CA GLY A 4 11.66 8.96 10.84
C GLY A 4 10.33 9.71 10.80
N LEU A 5 10.10 10.64 9.86
CA LEU A 5 8.82 11.38 9.76
C LEU A 5 7.74 10.52 9.07
N LEU A 6 7.27 9.50 9.80
CA LEU A 6 6.14 8.65 9.43
C LEU A 6 4.85 9.37 9.87
N ASN A 7 4.29 10.20 8.99
CA ASN A 7 3.18 11.11 9.30
C ASN A 7 1.81 10.62 8.81
N GLN A 8 1.75 9.51 8.08
CA GLN A 8 0.52 8.90 7.60
C GLN A 8 0.21 7.64 8.39
N ARG A 9 -1.07 7.38 8.66
CA ARG A 9 -1.52 6.10 9.22
C ARG A 9 -2.06 5.25 8.09
N ILE A 10 -1.59 4.01 8.03
CA ILE A 10 -2.02 3.06 7.00
C ILE A 10 -2.45 1.75 7.64
N ARG A 11 -3.27 0.98 6.92
CA ARG A 11 -3.67 -0.39 7.27
C ARG A 11 -3.54 -1.29 6.05
N PHE A 12 -3.08 -2.52 6.27
CA PHE A 12 -3.10 -3.55 5.25
C PHE A 12 -4.34 -4.43 5.37
N GLU A 13 -4.91 -4.78 4.22
CA GLU A 13 -6.06 -5.65 4.12
C GLU A 13 -5.84 -6.72 3.05
N ARG A 14 -6.27 -7.96 3.32
CA ARG A 14 -6.17 -9.09 2.40
C ARG A 14 -7.54 -9.52 1.93
N GLN A 15 -7.68 -9.79 0.64
CA GLN A 15 -8.90 -10.40 0.12
C GLN A 15 -9.04 -11.80 0.72
N THR A 16 -10.22 -12.07 1.25
CA THR A 16 -10.59 -13.38 1.76
C THR A 16 -11.98 -13.74 1.26
N THR A 17 -12.24 -15.04 1.13
CA THR A 17 -13.51 -15.56 0.68
C THR A 17 -14.07 -16.45 1.77
N SER A 18 -15.28 -16.14 2.22
CA SER A 18 -16.07 -16.99 3.12
C SER A 18 -17.33 -17.45 2.40
N ALA A 19 -17.98 -18.50 2.89
CA ALA A 19 -19.29 -18.92 2.39
C ALA A 19 -20.39 -18.33 3.28
N ASP A 20 -21.50 -17.91 2.68
CA ASP A 20 -22.72 -17.56 3.41
C ASP A 20 -23.50 -18.80 3.86
N GLU A 21 -24.65 -18.61 4.51
CA GLU A 21 -25.50 -19.70 4.99
C GLU A 21 -26.03 -20.61 3.86
N THR A 22 -26.00 -20.15 2.60
CA THR A 22 -26.42 -20.89 1.40
C THR A 22 -25.24 -21.47 0.62
N GLY A 23 -24.00 -21.29 1.10
CA GLY A 23 -22.79 -21.74 0.43
C GLY A 23 -22.26 -20.79 -0.66
N GLN A 24 -22.86 -19.61 -0.85
CA GLN A 24 -22.37 -18.63 -1.83
C GLN A 24 -21.10 -17.94 -1.33
N PRO A 25 -20.11 -17.72 -2.21
CA PRO A 25 -18.89 -17.02 -1.83
C PRO A 25 -19.16 -15.53 -1.57
N ILE A 26 -18.81 -15.08 -0.38
CA ILE A 26 -18.71 -13.67 -0.01
C ILE A 26 -17.24 -13.29 -0.02
N GLU A 27 -16.88 -12.35 -0.89
CA GLU A 27 -15.58 -11.70 -0.86
C GLU A 27 -15.55 -10.58 0.19
N SER A 28 -14.54 -10.61 1.05
CA SER A 28 -14.34 -9.58 2.06
C SER A 28 -12.87 -9.23 2.22
N TRP A 29 -12.59 -8.16 2.98
CA TRP A 29 -11.24 -7.66 3.21
C TRP A 29 -10.87 -7.83 4.69
N LEU A 30 -9.96 -8.77 4.96
CA LEU A 30 -9.45 -9.04 6.30
C LEU A 30 -8.39 -8.00 6.69
N LYS A 31 -8.56 -7.34 7.83
CA LYS A 31 -7.58 -6.40 8.39
C LYS A 31 -6.37 -7.16 8.93
N LEU A 32 -5.18 -6.91 8.38
CA LEU A 32 -3.95 -7.57 8.80
C LEU A 32 -3.21 -6.81 9.91
N GLY A 33 -3.23 -5.48 9.86
CA GLY A 33 -2.55 -4.61 10.80
C GLY A 33 -2.33 -3.21 10.25
N GLY A 34 -2.04 -2.25 11.13
CA GLY A 34 -1.80 -0.86 10.76
C GLY A 34 -0.53 -0.28 11.37
N CYS A 35 0.08 0.67 10.65
CA CYS A 35 1.34 1.30 11.06
C CYS A 35 1.41 2.76 10.60
N ALA A 36 2.43 3.46 11.08
CA ALA A 36 2.79 4.77 10.56
C ALA A 36 3.67 4.59 9.31
N ALA A 37 3.40 5.38 8.29
CA ALA A 37 4.14 5.42 7.03
C ALA A 37 4.43 6.85 6.61
N ARG A 38 5.34 6.99 5.64
CA ARG A 38 5.61 8.25 4.95
C ARG A 38 5.30 8.05 3.47
N ARG A 39 4.44 8.91 2.94
CA ARG A 39 4.16 8.97 1.50
C ARG A 39 5.34 9.60 0.77
N LYS A 40 5.81 8.95 -0.29
CA LYS A 40 6.83 9.47 -1.22
C LYS A 40 6.28 9.42 -2.64
N PRO A 41 6.45 10.51 -3.43
CA PRO A 41 6.26 10.40 -4.86
C PRO A 41 7.25 9.39 -5.43
N VAL A 42 6.90 8.80 -6.56
CA VAL A 42 7.78 7.91 -7.32
C VAL A 42 8.92 8.75 -7.88
N THR A 43 10.17 8.57 -7.39
CA THR A 43 11.31 9.43 -7.77
C THR A 43 12.40 8.75 -8.60
N SER A 44 12.33 7.44 -8.88
CA SER A 44 13.36 6.76 -9.68
C SER A 44 13.09 6.91 -11.18
N ARG A 45 14.13 7.22 -11.98
CA ARG A 45 14.05 7.47 -13.44
C ARG A 45 13.34 6.36 -14.23
N ALA A 46 13.62 5.09 -13.93
CA ALA A 46 12.95 3.93 -14.54
C ALA A 46 11.43 3.86 -14.21
N ARG A 47 11.04 4.47 -13.09
CA ARG A 47 9.66 4.50 -12.61
C ARG A 47 8.97 5.82 -12.96
N THR A 48 9.72 6.88 -13.23
CA THR A 48 9.26 8.06 -13.95
C THR A 48 8.83 7.69 -15.38
N GLU A 49 9.56 6.80 -16.05
CA GLU A 49 9.15 6.24 -17.35
C GLU A 49 7.85 5.43 -17.26
N GLN A 50 7.67 4.65 -16.18
CA GLN A 50 6.41 3.97 -15.89
C GLN A 50 5.27 4.95 -15.59
N VAL A 51 5.54 6.04 -14.85
CA VAL A 51 4.57 7.13 -14.60
C VAL A 51 4.15 7.84 -15.88
N ILE A 52 5.04 7.97 -16.87
CA ILE A 52 4.71 8.52 -18.20
C ILE A 52 3.76 7.59 -18.96
N ALA A 53 3.99 6.27 -18.91
CA ALA A 53 3.06 5.28 -19.47
C ALA A 53 1.72 5.21 -18.70
N ASP A 54 1.76 5.40 -17.38
CA ASP A 54 0.58 5.41 -16.51
C ASP A 54 -0.29 6.67 -16.70
N ARG A 55 0.30 7.79 -17.17
CA ARG A 55 -0.42 9.02 -17.49
C ARG A 55 -1.51 8.79 -18.55
N ASP A 56 -1.29 7.87 -19.49
CA ASP A 56 -2.27 7.48 -20.51
C ASP A 56 -3.34 6.50 -19.97
N THR A 57 -3.17 5.95 -18.76
CA THR A 57 -4.06 4.92 -18.19
C THR A 57 -4.78 5.33 -16.89
N GLU A 58 -4.81 6.61 -16.52
CA GLU A 58 -5.41 7.11 -15.25
C GLU A 58 -4.90 6.35 -14.00
N ARG A 59 -3.73 5.70 -14.09
CA ARG A 59 -3.12 4.96 -12.98
C ARG A 59 -2.28 5.91 -12.14
N ARG A 60 -2.50 5.90 -10.84
CA ARG A 60 -1.71 6.67 -9.88
C ARG A 60 -0.82 5.73 -9.08
N THR A 61 0.48 5.87 -9.25
CA THR A 61 1.47 5.07 -8.51
C THR A 61 2.05 5.88 -7.35
N MET A 62 2.17 5.26 -6.17
CA MET A 62 2.66 5.88 -4.95
C MET A 62 3.59 4.94 -4.17
N VAL A 63 4.49 5.51 -3.37
CA VAL A 63 5.39 4.76 -2.49
C VAL A 63 5.13 5.11 -1.04
N PHE A 64 5.07 4.09 -0.19
CA PHE A 64 4.96 4.24 1.24
C PHE A 64 6.19 3.67 1.93
N GLN A 65 7.00 4.54 2.54
CA GLN A 65 8.09 4.12 3.42
C GLN A 65 7.53 3.83 4.81
N MET A 66 7.90 2.69 5.40
CA MET A 66 7.50 2.32 6.77
C MET A 66 8.59 1.47 7.45
N ARG A 67 8.43 1.23 8.75
CA ARG A 67 9.32 0.31 9.48
C ARG A 67 9.06 -1.12 9.03
N SER A 68 10.13 -1.89 8.81
CA SER A 68 10.00 -3.30 8.45
C SER A 68 9.38 -4.09 9.60
N ARG A 69 9.82 -3.92 10.85
CA ARG A 69 9.24 -4.65 11.98
C ARG A 69 8.18 -3.84 12.71
N PRO A 70 7.09 -4.48 13.17
CA PRO A 70 6.72 -5.90 13.00
C PRO A 70 6.03 -6.26 11.66
N PHE A 71 5.95 -5.35 10.68
CA PHE A 71 4.98 -5.43 9.57
C PHE A 71 5.45 -6.06 8.26
N CYS A 72 6.74 -6.42 8.14
CA CYS A 72 7.41 -6.86 6.91
C CYS A 72 6.79 -8.14 6.32
N SER A 73 6.13 -8.94 7.15
CA SER A 73 5.44 -10.17 6.76
C SER A 73 3.95 -10.00 6.50
N LEU A 74 3.38 -8.83 6.79
CA LEU A 74 1.92 -8.65 6.73
C LEU A 74 1.45 -8.47 5.29
N TYR A 75 2.15 -7.68 4.49
CA TYR A 75 1.68 -7.30 3.14
C TYR A 75 2.23 -8.25 2.06
N LYS A 76 1.40 -8.51 1.06
CA LYS A 76 1.71 -9.26 -0.17
C LYS A 76 1.23 -8.47 -1.39
N GLU A 77 1.78 -8.77 -2.55
CA GLU A 77 1.23 -8.26 -3.80
C GLU A 77 -0.24 -8.67 -3.95
N GLY A 78 -1.09 -7.73 -4.38
CA GLY A 78 -2.55 -7.91 -4.45
C GLY A 78 -3.30 -7.51 -3.16
N ASP A 79 -2.63 -7.38 -2.02
CA ASP A 79 -3.25 -6.81 -0.82
C ASP A 79 -3.61 -5.33 -1.04
N ARG A 80 -4.50 -4.81 -0.20
CA ARG A 80 -4.83 -3.39 -0.16
C ARG A 80 -4.06 -2.68 0.94
N LEU A 81 -3.52 -1.52 0.62
CA LEU A 81 -3.04 -0.52 1.57
C LEU A 81 -4.10 0.58 1.66
N VAL A 82 -4.65 0.76 2.85
CA VAL A 82 -5.66 1.77 3.15
C VAL A 82 -5.01 2.92 3.92
N GLU A 83 -4.99 4.11 3.33
CA GLU A 83 -4.60 5.35 4.00
C GLU A 83 -5.75 5.83 4.87
N LEU A 84 -5.45 6.17 6.12
CA LEU A 84 -6.43 6.48 7.14
C LEU A 84 -6.33 7.97 7.53
N LYS A 85 -7.42 8.72 7.34
CA LYS A 85 -7.51 10.14 7.77
C LYS A 85 -7.52 10.27 9.30
N ARG A 86 -8.10 9.26 9.96
CA ARG A 86 -8.22 9.06 11.41
C ARG A 86 -8.19 7.54 11.69
N THR A 87 -8.03 7.13 12.95
CA THR A 87 -7.79 5.72 13.37
C THR A 87 -8.62 4.68 12.61
N ASP A 88 -9.87 4.97 12.24
CA ASP A 88 -10.73 4.02 11.51
C ASP A 88 -11.47 4.62 10.30
N PHE A 89 -11.09 5.80 9.82
CA PHE A 89 -11.75 6.43 8.68
C PHE A 89 -10.89 6.29 7.41
N PRO A 90 -11.24 5.39 6.47
CA PRO A 90 -10.50 5.22 5.23
C PRO A 90 -10.60 6.48 4.38
N GLU A 91 -9.46 6.94 3.91
CA GLU A 91 -9.35 8.10 3.01
C GLU A 91 -9.13 7.63 1.58
N THR A 92 -8.12 6.79 1.39
CA THR A 92 -7.72 6.32 0.06
C THR A 92 -7.32 4.86 0.13
N VAL A 93 -7.78 4.07 -0.85
CA VAL A 93 -7.41 2.67 -1.00
C VAL A 93 -6.45 2.53 -2.17
N TRP A 94 -5.35 1.84 -1.91
CA TRP A 94 -4.29 1.55 -2.86
C TRP A 94 -4.09 0.03 -2.95
N LYS A 95 -3.75 -0.48 -4.13
CA LYS A 95 -3.38 -1.88 -4.33
C LYS A 95 -1.87 -2.02 -4.24
N VAL A 96 -1.39 -2.97 -3.44
CA VAL A 96 0.03 -3.28 -3.31
C VAL A 96 0.51 -4.04 -4.54
N ILE A 97 1.57 -3.56 -5.18
CA ILE A 97 2.17 -4.18 -6.38
C ILE A 97 3.64 -4.58 -6.20
N GLY A 98 4.21 -4.32 -5.03
CA GLY A 98 5.57 -4.75 -4.72
C GLY A 98 6.12 -4.04 -3.50
N TRP A 99 7.29 -4.49 -3.05
CA TRP A 99 7.99 -3.86 -1.93
C TRP A 99 9.51 -4.11 -2.03
N ALA A 100 10.28 -3.26 -1.38
CA ALA A 100 11.73 -3.42 -1.28
C ALA A 100 12.23 -2.92 0.07
N GLU A 101 13.31 -3.52 0.58
CA GLU A 101 14.04 -2.96 1.71
C GLU A 101 14.79 -1.70 1.28
N ILE A 102 14.91 -0.73 2.19
CA ILE A 102 15.68 0.48 1.92
C ILE A 102 17.16 0.21 2.21
N GLU A 103 17.99 0.34 1.18
CA GLU A 103 19.44 0.23 1.29
C GLU A 103 20.01 1.16 2.37
N GLY A 104 21.03 0.69 3.09
CA GLY A 104 21.65 1.45 4.18
C GLY A 104 20.81 1.54 5.46
N THR A 105 19.63 0.91 5.52
CA THR A 105 18.84 0.83 6.76
C THR A 105 18.97 -0.49 7.51
N ASN A 106 19.81 -1.43 7.04
CA ASN A 106 19.97 -2.77 7.61
C ASN A 106 18.63 -3.48 7.84
N GLY A 107 17.72 -3.37 6.86
CA GLY A 107 16.38 -3.95 6.93
C GLY A 107 15.46 -3.29 7.96
N MET A 108 15.77 -2.10 8.48
CA MET A 108 14.86 -1.39 9.42
C MET A 108 13.66 -0.75 8.73
N TYR A 109 13.79 -0.39 7.45
CA TYR A 109 12.74 0.25 6.68
C TYR A 109 12.51 -0.44 5.35
N VAL A 110 11.25 -0.39 4.90
CA VAL A 110 10.78 -0.91 3.62
C VAL A 110 10.03 0.18 2.89
N GLU A 111 10.05 0.11 1.57
CA GLU A 111 9.18 0.85 0.67
C GLU A 111 8.17 -0.09 0.05
N VAL A 112 6.89 0.21 0.25
CA VAL A 112 5.78 -0.50 -0.38
C VAL A 112 5.32 0.33 -1.58
N THR A 113 5.28 -0.32 -2.73
CA THR A 113 4.78 0.23 -3.98
C THR A 113 3.31 -0.05 -4.10
N THR A 114 2.54 0.98 -4.43
CA THR A 114 1.11 0.82 -4.62
C THR A 114 0.60 1.54 -5.86
N GLU A 115 -0.47 1.01 -6.44
CA GLU A 115 -1.22 1.61 -7.54
C GLU A 115 -2.67 1.91 -7.12
N GLN A 116 -3.24 2.96 -7.69
CA GLN A 116 -4.67 3.23 -7.66
C GLN A 116 -5.14 3.34 -9.11
N SER A 117 -6.05 2.45 -9.49
CA SER A 117 -6.77 2.57 -10.76
C SER A 117 -7.86 3.63 -10.59
N GLY A 118 -7.86 4.67 -11.44
CA GLY A 118 -9.02 5.55 -11.54
C GLY A 118 -10.25 4.77 -11.98
N SER A 119 -11.30 4.76 -11.16
CA SER A 119 -12.64 4.38 -11.64
C SER A 119 -13.18 5.57 -12.44
N ARG A 120 -13.25 5.45 -13.76
CA ARG A 120 -14.13 6.34 -14.54
C ARG A 120 -15.56 6.13 -14.05
N HIS A 121 -16.12 7.18 -13.44
CA HIS A 121 -17.57 7.36 -13.36
C HIS A 121 -18.07 7.94 -14.68
#